data_AF-A0A9P9FRE2-F1
#
_entry.id   AF-A0A9P9FRE2-F1
#
_cell.length_a   1.000
_cell.length_b   1.000
_cell.length_c   1.000
_cell.angle_alpha   90.00
_cell.angle_beta   90.00
_cell.angle_gamma   90.00
#
_symmetry.space_group_name_H-M   'P 1'
#
loop_
_entity.id
_entity.type
_entity.pdbx_description
1 polymer ?
#
loop_
_entity_poly.entity_id
_entity_poly.type
_entity_poly.pdbx_seq_one_letter_code
_entity_poly.pdbx_strand_id
1 'polypeptide(L)'
;MTVFALIIINKAGGLVYNKHFHDGLNQVSTNDYLVLAGTFHGVHAITARLNPVKPLPGATPPGSRPEPPSGLEVLETENFRMQCFNTLTGTKFLIFTDTTQANVDVTIRRIYDLYSDYVMKNPFYSLEMPVRCDIFDRKLLSYIREINNR
;
A
#
# COMPACT_ATOMS: atom_id res chain seq x y z
N MET A 1 -9.55 -15.75 6.73
CA MET A 1 -9.47 -14.33 6.34
C MET A 1 -8.14 -13.82 6.87
N THR A 2 -7.14 -13.66 6.01
CA THR A 2 -5.76 -13.48 6.45
C THR A 2 -5.09 -12.36 5.67
N VAL A 3 -4.45 -11.44 6.39
CA VAL A 3 -3.46 -10.51 5.86
C VAL A 3 -2.08 -11.15 5.97
N PHE A 4 -1.42 -11.35 4.82
CA PHE A 4 -0.12 -12.00 4.74
C PHE A 4 1.03 -11.00 4.94
N ALA A 5 1.01 -9.88 4.23
CA ALA A 5 2.11 -8.93 4.22
C ALA A 5 1.68 -7.50 3.92
N LEU A 6 2.49 -6.53 4.37
CA LEU A 6 2.39 -5.11 4.01
C LEU A 6 3.71 -4.66 3.40
N ILE A 7 3.62 -3.94 2.29
CA ILE A 7 4.74 -3.27 1.64
C ILE A 7 4.39 -1.78 1.50
N ILE A 8 5.33 -0.89 1.83
CA ILE A 8 5.18 0.55 1.61
C ILE A 8 6.27 1.01 0.66
N ILE A 9 5.84 1.68 -0.41
CA ILE A 9 6.68 2.22 -1.47
C ILE A 9 6.58 3.74 -1.43
N ASN A 10 7.72 4.43 -1.40
CA ASN A 10 7.75 5.89 -1.42
C ASN A 10 7.29 6.47 -2.78
N LYS A 11 7.16 7.80 -2.84
CA LYS A 11 6.76 8.49 -4.08
C LYS A 11 7.71 8.28 -5.26
N ALA A 12 8.97 7.93 -5.00
CA ALA A 12 9.99 7.68 -6.02
C ALA A 12 10.04 6.20 -6.49
N GLY A 13 9.18 5.33 -5.95
CA GLY A 13 9.16 3.91 -6.29
C GLY A 13 10.13 3.04 -5.48
N GLY A 14 10.79 3.60 -4.47
CA GLY A 14 11.66 2.88 -3.55
C GLY A 14 10.88 2.19 -2.43
N LEU A 15 11.29 0.97 -2.09
CA LEU A 15 10.80 0.26 -0.92
C LEU A 15 11.24 0.97 0.37
N VAL A 16 10.29 1.37 1.22
CA VAL A 16 10.59 1.96 2.53
C VAL A 16 10.16 1.08 3.70
N TYR A 17 9.25 0.13 3.48
CA TYR A 17 8.82 -0.79 4.52
C TYR A 17 8.37 -2.11 3.91
N ASN A 18 8.71 -3.23 4.56
CA ASN A 18 8.13 -4.54 4.28
C ASN A 18 7.94 -5.28 5.61
N LYS A 19 6.81 -5.97 5.75
CA LYS A 19 6.52 -6.79 6.93
C LYS A 19 5.62 -7.96 6.58
N HIS A 20 5.96 -9.11 7.13
CA HIS A 20 5.15 -10.33 7.07
C HIS A 20 4.39 -10.52 8.38
N PHE A 21 3.13 -10.93 8.29
CA PHE A 21 2.26 -11.16 9.43
C PHE A 21 1.79 -12.60 9.56
N HIS A 22 1.79 -13.35 8.47
CA HIS A 22 1.33 -14.74 8.44
C HIS A 22 2.10 -15.54 7.37
N ASP A 23 2.28 -16.83 7.62
CA ASP A 23 2.87 -17.76 6.67
C ASP A 23 1.91 -18.07 5.51
N GLY A 24 2.40 -18.47 4.34
CA GLY A 24 1.57 -18.80 3.18
C GLY A 24 1.98 -18.11 1.89
N LEU A 25 2.83 -17.08 1.99
CA LEU A 25 3.59 -16.54 0.86
C LEU A 25 5.06 -16.90 1.02
N ASN A 26 5.73 -17.21 -0.09
CA ASN A 26 7.17 -17.40 -0.09
C ASN A 26 7.87 -16.09 0.29
N GLN A 27 8.79 -16.18 1.24
CA GLN A 27 9.66 -15.06 1.58
C GLN A 27 10.73 -14.91 0.50
N VAL A 28 10.81 -13.72 -0.07
CA VAL A 28 11.85 -13.38 -1.05
C VAL A 28 12.94 -12.53 -0.37
N SER A 29 14.08 -12.37 -1.04
CA SER A 29 15.16 -11.58 -0.48
C SER A 29 14.79 -10.10 -0.42
N THR A 30 15.49 -9.32 0.41
CA THR A 30 15.30 -7.86 0.45
C THR A 30 15.56 -7.21 -0.91
N ASN A 31 16.49 -7.74 -1.71
CA ASN A 31 16.77 -7.26 -3.05
C ASN A 31 15.58 -7.52 -3.99
N ASP A 32 14.93 -8.67 -3.86
CA ASP A 32 13.74 -8.98 -4.66
C ASP A 32 12.57 -8.06 -4.29
N TYR A 33 12.41 -7.70 -3.01
CA TYR A 33 11.43 -6.70 -2.60
C TYR A 33 11.72 -5.30 -3.15
N LEU A 34 13.01 -4.92 -3.25
CA LEU A 34 13.41 -3.66 -3.88
C LEU A 34 13.04 -3.65 -5.37
N VAL A 35 13.32 -4.76 -6.07
CA VAL A 35 12.91 -4.93 -7.47
C VAL A 35 11.39 -4.90 -7.60
N LEU A 36 10.67 -5.66 -6.78
CA LEU A 36 9.20 -5.68 -6.76
C LEU A 36 8.60 -4.30 -6.57
N ALA A 37 9.14 -3.50 -5.64
CA ALA A 37 8.68 -2.13 -5.42
C ALA A 37 8.85 -1.25 -6.66
N GLY A 38 10.02 -1.30 -7.30
CA GLY A 38 10.30 -0.56 -8.52
C GLY A 38 9.43 -1.01 -9.70
N THR A 39 9.27 -2.32 -9.88
CA THR A 39 8.41 -2.90 -10.92
C THR A 39 6.95 -2.51 -10.72
N PHE A 40 6.42 -2.64 -9.50
CA PHE A 40 5.05 -2.24 -9.20
C PHE A 40 4.85 -0.75 -9.46
N HIS A 41 5.80 0.10 -9.04
CA HIS A 41 5.73 1.54 -9.28
C HIS A 41 5.63 1.87 -10.78
N GLY A 42 6.42 1.19 -11.62
CA GLY A 42 6.35 1.31 -13.07
C GLY A 42 5.01 0.83 -13.64
N VAL A 43 4.54 -0.36 -13.24
CA VAL A 43 3.25 -0.93 -13.68
C VAL A 43 2.09 -0.02 -13.28
N HIS A 44 2.11 0.53 -12.07
CA HIS A 44 1.09 1.48 -11.60
C HIS A 44 1.06 2.75 -12.46
N ALA A 45 2.21 3.27 -12.88
CA ALA A 45 2.27 4.43 -13.78
C ALA A 45 1.80 4.11 -15.21
N ILE A 46 2.11 2.91 -15.73
CA ILE A 46 1.66 2.46 -17.05
C ILE A 46 0.14 2.29 -17.07
N THR A 47 -0.41 1.58 -16.08
CA THR A 47 -1.86 1.34 -15.98
C THR A 47 -2.67 2.63 -15.87
N ALA A 48 -2.16 3.66 -15.18
CA ALA A 48 -2.77 4.98 -15.15
C ALA A 48 -2.88 5.64 -16.54
N ARG A 49 -1.94 5.36 -17.45
CA ARG A 49 -1.94 5.86 -18.85
C ARG A 49 -2.77 5.00 -19.79
N LEU A 50 -2.96 3.73 -19.46
CA LEU A 50 -3.79 2.79 -20.22
C LEU A 50 -5.29 2.93 -19.89
N ASN A 51 -5.67 3.87 -19.02
CA ASN A 51 -7.07 4.11 -18.69
C ASN A 51 -7.86 4.44 -19.98
N PRO A 52 -8.81 3.59 -20.40
CA PRO A 52 -9.56 3.79 -21.64
C PRO A 52 -10.56 4.95 -21.54
N VAL A 53 -10.93 5.37 -20.32
CA VAL A 53 -11.84 6.46 -20.08
C VAL A 53 -11.08 7.77 -20.14
N LYS A 54 -11.34 8.58 -21.16
CA LYS A 54 -10.83 9.95 -21.22
C LYS A 54 -11.45 10.75 -20.07
N PRO A 55 -10.68 11.55 -19.32
CA PRO A 55 -11.22 12.44 -18.30
C PRO A 55 -12.28 13.33 -18.96
N LEU A 56 -13.54 13.21 -18.54
CA LEU A 56 -14.61 14.07 -19.03
C LEU A 56 -14.37 15.49 -18.52
N PRO A 57 -14.19 16.49 -19.39
CA PRO A 57 -14.13 17.88 -18.95
C PRO A 57 -15.50 18.26 -18.34
N GLY A 58 -15.53 18.56 -17.04
CA GLY A 58 -16.74 19.00 -16.33
C GLY A 58 -17.41 17.97 -15.41
N ALA A 59 -16.87 16.75 -15.26
CA ALA A 59 -17.38 15.77 -14.29
C ALA A 59 -17.04 16.12 -12.82
N THR A 60 -16.19 17.11 -12.60
CA THR A 60 -15.86 17.61 -11.27
C THR A 60 -16.77 18.78 -10.91
N PRO A 61 -17.57 18.70 -9.83
CA PRO A 61 -18.32 19.85 -9.35
C PRO A 61 -17.38 21.04 -9.09
N PRO A 62 -17.83 22.29 -9.35
CA PRO A 62 -17.02 23.48 -9.11
C PRO A 62 -16.56 23.51 -7.65
N GLY A 63 -15.23 23.58 -7.45
CA GLY A 63 -14.59 23.47 -6.13
C GLY A 63 -13.99 22.11 -5.79
N SER A 64 -14.20 21.08 -6.63
CA SER A 64 -13.55 19.77 -6.49
C SER A 64 -12.37 19.62 -7.47
N ARG A 65 -11.25 19.08 -6.99
CA ARG A 65 -10.09 18.77 -7.84
C ARG A 65 -10.37 17.46 -8.60
N PRO A 66 -10.13 17.39 -9.92
CA PRO A 66 -10.23 16.12 -10.65
C PRO A 66 -9.39 15.07 -9.96
N GLU A 67 -10.00 13.94 -9.60
CA GLU A 67 -9.23 12.80 -9.10
C GLU A 67 -8.28 12.36 -10.21
N PRO A 68 -6.97 12.30 -9.95
CA PRO A 68 -6.03 11.84 -10.95
C PRO A 68 -6.39 10.40 -11.34
N PRO A 69 -6.20 10.02 -12.61
CA PRO A 69 -6.46 8.65 -13.05
C PRO A 69 -5.68 7.68 -12.16
N SER A 70 -6.40 6.77 -11.52
CA SER A 70 -5.79 5.79 -10.64
C SER A 70 -5.02 4.76 -11.46
N GLY A 71 -3.87 4.33 -10.94
CA GLY A 71 -3.09 3.24 -11.52
C GLY A 71 -3.61 1.87 -11.08
N LEU A 72 -2.75 0.87 -11.11
CA LEU A 72 -3.06 -0.47 -10.60
C LEU A 72 -3.47 -0.42 -9.12
N GLU A 73 -4.74 -0.73 -8.84
CA GLU A 73 -5.33 -0.75 -7.49
C GLU A 73 -5.49 -2.16 -6.93
N VAL A 74 -5.88 -3.12 -7.76
CA VAL A 74 -6.14 -4.50 -7.32
C VAL A 74 -5.51 -5.46 -8.31
N LEU A 75 -4.81 -6.46 -7.79
CA LEU A 75 -4.33 -7.62 -8.52
C LEU A 75 -4.77 -8.85 -7.74
N GLU A 76 -5.53 -9.71 -8.39
CA GLU A 76 -6.03 -10.94 -7.79
C GLU A 76 -5.44 -12.14 -8.53
N THR A 77 -5.03 -13.12 -7.75
CA THR A 77 -4.54 -14.42 -8.23
C THR A 77 -5.33 -15.52 -7.51
N GLU A 78 -5.11 -16.78 -7.89
CA GLU A 78 -5.73 -17.92 -7.21
C GLU A 78 -5.31 -18.04 -5.73
N ASN A 79 -4.12 -17.56 -5.38
CA ASN A 79 -3.52 -17.77 -4.05
C ASN A 79 -3.60 -16.54 -3.14
N PHE A 80 -3.60 -15.34 -3.73
CA PHE A 80 -3.62 -14.10 -2.96
C PHE A 80 -4.24 -12.96 -3.76
N ARG A 81 -4.69 -11.95 -3.03
CA ARG A 81 -5.08 -10.65 -3.54
C ARG A 81 -4.13 -9.59 -3.03
N MET A 82 -3.58 -8.77 -3.93
CA MET A 82 -2.81 -7.59 -3.60
C MET A 82 -3.68 -6.36 -3.88
N GLN A 83 -3.80 -5.48 -2.89
CA GLN A 83 -4.47 -4.21 -3.03
C GLN A 83 -3.51 -3.05 -2.76
N CYS A 84 -3.54 -2.06 -3.63
CA CYS A 84 -2.74 -0.86 -3.60
C CYS A 84 -3.58 0.35 -3.21
N PHE A 85 -3.19 1.00 -2.12
CA PHE A 85 -3.68 2.33 -1.76
C PHE A 85 -2.59 3.36 -2.05
N ASN A 86 -2.83 4.22 -3.04
CA ASN A 86 -1.95 5.34 -3.35
C ASN A 86 -2.45 6.61 -2.63
N THR A 87 -1.59 7.20 -1.81
CA THR A 87 -1.88 8.45 -1.10
C THR A 87 -1.74 9.66 -2.02
N LEU A 88 -2.35 10.79 -1.66
CA LEU A 88 -2.18 12.06 -2.38
C LEU A 88 -0.73 12.57 -2.38
N THR A 89 0.09 12.14 -1.41
CA THR A 89 1.52 12.45 -1.33
C THR A 89 2.38 11.51 -2.19
N GLY A 90 1.79 10.51 -2.84
CA GLY A 90 2.43 9.59 -3.78
C GLY A 90 2.98 8.30 -3.16
N THR A 91 2.90 8.15 -1.83
CA THR A 91 3.26 6.90 -1.13
C THR A 91 2.22 5.83 -1.40
N LYS A 92 2.67 4.61 -1.72
CA LYS A 92 1.81 3.47 -2.04
C LYS A 92 1.92 2.42 -0.95
N PHE A 93 0.76 1.96 -0.49
CA PHE A 93 0.64 0.87 0.46
C PHE A 93 0.13 -0.33 -0.31
N LEU A 94 0.88 -1.43 -0.31
CA LEU A 94 0.47 -2.70 -0.89
C LEU A 94 0.18 -3.67 0.24
N ILE A 95 -1.05 -4.14 0.32
CA ILE A 95 -1.45 -5.17 1.27
C ILE A 95 -1.71 -6.46 0.51
N PHE A 96 -1.12 -7.55 0.99
CA PHE A 96 -1.33 -8.90 0.46
C PHE A 96 -2.24 -9.64 1.40
N THR A 97 -3.35 -10.15 0.89
CA THR A 97 -4.38 -10.85 1.65
C THR A 97 -4.80 -12.13 0.94
N ASP A 98 -5.53 -12.96 1.66
CA ASP A 98 -6.35 -14.00 1.05
C ASP A 98 -7.39 -13.38 0.10
N THR A 99 -7.83 -14.12 -0.91
CA THR A 99 -8.81 -13.67 -1.92
C THR A 99 -10.18 -13.39 -1.30
N THR A 100 -10.53 -14.08 -0.21
CA THR A 100 -11.81 -13.93 0.50
C THR A 100 -11.82 -12.81 1.53
N GLN A 101 -10.69 -12.09 1.70
CA GLN A 101 -10.58 -11.03 2.70
C GLN A 101 -11.54 -9.86 2.40
N ALA A 102 -12.47 -9.61 3.31
CA ALA A 102 -13.35 -8.46 3.25
C ALA A 102 -12.71 -7.19 3.85
N ASN A 103 -13.24 -6.02 3.47
CA ASN A 103 -12.91 -4.72 4.07
C ASN A 103 -11.41 -4.34 4.02
N VAL A 104 -10.72 -4.75 2.96
CA VAL A 104 -9.29 -4.44 2.74
C VAL A 104 -9.07 -2.92 2.65
N ASP A 105 -9.98 -2.16 2.03
CA ASP A 105 -9.95 -0.70 1.95
C ASP A 105 -9.96 -0.01 3.32
N VAL A 106 -10.78 -0.50 4.24
CA VAL A 106 -10.84 0.04 5.62
C VAL A 106 -9.55 -0.29 6.36
N THR A 107 -9.05 -1.51 6.16
CA THR A 107 -7.81 -1.99 6.76
C THR A 107 -6.63 -1.12 6.33
N ILE A 108 -6.47 -0.89 5.03
CA ILE A 108 -5.34 -0.14 4.49
C ILE A 108 -5.39 1.35 4.84
N ARG A 109 -6.59 1.96 4.89
CA ARG A 109 -6.76 3.32 5.41
C ARG A 109 -6.34 3.43 6.87
N ARG A 110 -6.71 2.45 7.70
CA ARG A 110 -6.29 2.44 9.10
C ARG A 110 -4.78 2.27 9.26
N ILE A 111 -4.12 1.47 8.40
CA ILE A 111 -2.67 1.36 8.36
C ILE A 111 -2.03 2.71 7.99
N TYR A 112 -2.62 3.44 7.04
CA TYR A 112 -2.16 4.79 6.68
C TYR A 112 -2.28 5.79 7.85
N ASP A 113 -3.34 5.71 8.65
CA ASP A 113 -3.45 6.52 9.89
C ASP A 113 -2.30 6.21 10.85
N LEU A 114 -2.03 4.92 11.10
CA LEU A 114 -0.93 4.48 11.97
C LEU A 114 0.43 4.97 11.44
N TYR A 115 0.64 4.88 10.13
CA TYR A 115 1.85 5.39 9.49
C TYR A 115 1.99 6.90 9.69
N SER A 116 0.90 7.65 9.50
CA SER A 116 0.88 9.10 9.68
C SER A 116 1.13 9.51 11.13
N ASP A 117 0.57 8.77 12.09
CA ASP A 117 0.72 9.07 13.52
C ASP A 117 2.08 8.71 14.10
N TYR A 118 2.67 7.58 13.71
CA TYR A 118 3.90 7.09 14.33
C TYR A 118 5.16 7.30 13.50
N VAL A 119 5.04 7.35 12.17
CA VAL A 119 6.19 7.54 11.28
C VAL A 119 6.33 9.01 10.91
N MET A 120 5.27 9.65 10.40
CA MET A 120 5.35 11.04 9.93
C MET A 120 5.51 12.06 11.06
N LYS A 121 5.07 11.74 12.28
CA LYS A 121 5.27 12.59 13.47
C LYS A 121 6.59 12.32 14.19
N ASN A 122 7.40 11.35 13.76
CA ASN A 122 8.70 11.08 14.36
C ASN A 122 9.73 12.10 13.84
N PRO A 123 10.28 13.00 14.68
CA PRO A 123 11.23 14.02 14.24
C PRO A 123 12.56 13.46 13.74
N PHE A 124 12.87 12.19 14.05
CA PHE A 124 14.08 11.50 13.59
C PHE A 124 13.87 10.70 12.30
N TYR A 125 12.65 10.66 11.76
CA TYR A 125 12.37 9.98 10.50
C TYR A 125 12.66 10.90 9.31
N SER A 126 13.65 10.52 8.50
CA SER A 126 13.88 11.15 7.20
C SER A 126 12.96 10.55 6.16
N LEU A 127 12.25 11.42 5.42
CA LEU A 127 11.39 11.01 4.32
C LEU A 127 12.18 10.20 3.27
N GLU A 128 11.49 9.29 2.60
CA GLU A 128 12.03 8.42 1.53
C GLU A 128 13.04 7.37 2.00
N MET A 129 13.49 7.41 3.26
CA MET A 129 14.35 6.40 3.86
C MET A 129 13.54 5.23 4.45
N PRO A 130 14.16 4.06 4.65
CA PRO A 130 13.50 2.92 5.28
C PRO A 130 12.91 3.27 6.64
N VAL A 131 11.66 2.85 6.87
CA VAL A 131 10.93 3.08 8.12
C VAL A 131 11.49 2.16 9.20
N ARG A 132 12.14 2.77 10.20
CA ARG A 132 12.64 2.09 11.41
C ARG A 132 11.96 2.72 12.62
N CYS A 133 10.72 2.32 12.89
CA CYS A 133 9.92 2.85 13.99
C CYS A 133 9.25 1.71 14.77
N ASP A 134 9.81 1.38 15.93
CA ASP A 134 9.35 0.24 16.75
C ASP A 134 7.90 0.40 17.24
N ILE A 135 7.49 1.65 17.53
CA ILE A 135 6.12 1.93 17.97
C ILE A 135 5.13 1.64 16.84
N PHE A 136 5.46 2.06 15.61
CA PHE A 136 4.66 1.74 14.42
C PHE A 136 4.56 0.24 14.23
N ASP A 137 5.69 -0.47 14.25
CA ASP A 137 5.75 -1.93 14.10
C ASP A 137 4.85 -2.66 15.11
N ARG A 138 4.95 -2.31 16.39
CA ARG A 138 4.14 -2.93 17.45
C ARG A 138 2.66 -2.66 17.28
N LYS A 139 2.27 -1.42 16.95
CA LYS A 139 0.86 -1.03 16.79
C LYS A 139 0.24 -1.67 15.55
N LEU A 140 0.99 -1.69 14.44
CA LEU A 140 0.60 -2.36 13.22
C LEU A 140 0.39 -3.86 13.45
N LEU A 141 1.34 -4.52 14.11
CA LEU A 141 1.28 -5.95 14.35
C LEU A 141 0.12 -6.34 15.29
N SER A 142 -0.17 -5.52 16.30
CA SER A 142 -1.38 -5.69 17.14
C SER A 142 -2.65 -5.58 16.31
N TYR A 143 -2.75 -4.56 15.46
CA TYR A 143 -3.93 -4.32 14.63
C TYR A 143 -4.16 -5.46 13.61
N ILE A 144 -3.11 -5.92 12.92
CA ILE A 144 -3.23 -7.01 11.95
C ILE A 144 -3.59 -8.34 12.64
N ARG A 145 -3.05 -8.61 13.83
CA ARG A 145 -3.46 -9.81 14.60
C ARG A 145 -4.94 -9.80 14.94
N GLU A 146 -5.51 -8.66 15.32
CA GLU A 146 -6.94 -8.54 15.57
C GLU A 146 -7.79 -8.80 14.31
N ILE A 147 -7.28 -8.44 13.13
CA ILE A 147 -7.96 -8.70 11.85
C ILE A 147 -7.87 -10.18 11.47
N ASN A 148 -6.69 -10.78 11.59
CA ASN A 148 -6.46 -12.18 11.20
C ASN A 148 -7.13 -13.19 12.13
N ASN A 149 -7.45 -12.80 13.38
CA ASN A 149 -8.14 -13.64 14.36
C ASN A 149 -9.67 -13.55 14.30
N ARG A 150 -10.23 -12.77 13.37
CA ARG A 150 -11.67 -12.68 13.13
C ARG A 150 -12.09 -13.65 12.04
#